data_AF-A0A061DCF6-F1
#
_entry.id   AF-A0A061DCF6-F1
#
_cell.length_a   1.000
_cell.length_b   1.000
_cell.length_c   1.000
_cell.angle_alpha   90.00
_cell.angle_beta   90.00
_cell.angle_gamma   90.00
#
_symmetry.space_group_name_H-M   'P 1'
#
loop_
_entity.id
_entity.type
_entity.pdbx_description
1 polymer ?
#
loop_
_entity_poly.entity_id
_entity_poly.type
_entity_poly.pdbx_seq_one_letter_code
_entity_poly.pdbx_strand_id
1 'polypeptide(L)'
;MVHKSLTDLPRNLKEGIDWLLAVKGDDGESNLKALGAAVYDFLAQQPLALTNVPSLENIKLISMGFMWNKELRDLWPANVMLGKFIHSADKKADELADTMGTRPEKVAANIGTIVHGVEKFLDDIKHPAQYKSAYGHKATWDRSCAKNPEDCAAIFVGIAPMLYVGLESLRDASESASGAFLSDEISTRRFRRVFKAMGYRKRRLRPNIGGPDFLKALSNVQKDVLSILDDVSGFDDPDSALDGKSKADSILNDFGSWPKY
;
A
#
# COMPACT_ATOMS: atom_id res chain seq x y z
N MET A 1 7.78 5.98 -18.55
CA MET A 1 7.09 4.92 -19.30
C MET A 1 5.64 4.90 -18.82
N VAL A 2 4.69 4.57 -19.68
CA VAL A 2 3.29 4.35 -19.30
C VAL A 2 3.03 2.86 -19.51
N HIS A 3 2.61 2.18 -18.46
CA HIS A 3 2.25 0.77 -18.45
C HIS A 3 1.06 0.54 -19.37
N LYS A 4 1.10 -0.55 -20.13
CA LYS A 4 0.08 -0.90 -21.14
C LYS A 4 -0.79 -2.08 -20.68
N SER A 5 -0.36 -2.78 -19.63
CA SER A 5 -1.08 -3.91 -19.04
C SER A 5 -1.15 -3.76 -17.52
N LEU A 6 -2.19 -4.30 -16.88
CA LEU A 6 -2.24 -4.49 -15.43
C LEU A 6 -1.26 -5.57 -14.95
N THR A 7 -0.69 -6.36 -15.86
CA THR A 7 0.41 -7.28 -15.52
C THR A 7 1.79 -6.60 -15.54
N ASP A 8 1.88 -5.34 -15.99
CA ASP A 8 3.09 -4.55 -15.83
C ASP A 8 3.23 -4.16 -14.35
N LEU A 9 4.38 -4.46 -13.74
CA LEU A 9 4.55 -4.37 -12.29
C LEU A 9 4.77 -2.92 -11.80
N PRO A 10 4.00 -2.42 -10.81
CA PRO A 10 4.24 -1.12 -10.20
C PRO A 10 5.50 -1.13 -9.35
N ARG A 11 6.20 0.02 -9.29
CA ARG A 11 7.52 0.12 -8.65
C ARG A 11 7.60 1.07 -7.46
N ASN A 12 6.50 1.73 -7.13
CA ASN A 12 6.40 2.70 -6.04
C ASN A 12 4.92 2.92 -5.71
N LEU A 13 4.66 3.59 -4.58
CA LEU A 13 3.30 3.87 -4.11
C LEU A 13 2.41 4.51 -5.19
N LYS A 14 2.89 5.52 -5.91
CA LYS A 14 2.08 6.17 -6.96
C LYS A 14 1.66 5.16 -8.03
N GLU A 15 2.58 4.32 -8.49
CA GLU A 15 2.26 3.29 -9.47
C GLU A 15 1.31 2.25 -8.89
N GLY A 16 1.43 1.86 -7.62
CA GLY A 16 0.48 0.97 -6.96
C GLY A 16 -0.94 1.54 -6.89
N ILE A 17 -1.07 2.83 -6.53
CA ILE A 17 -2.36 3.52 -6.52
C ILE A 17 -2.93 3.63 -7.95
N ASP A 18 -2.11 4.01 -8.93
CA ASP A 18 -2.56 4.08 -10.32
C ASP A 18 -2.97 2.71 -10.87
N TRP A 19 -2.34 1.62 -10.42
CA TRP A 19 -2.71 0.25 -10.76
C TRP A 19 -4.11 -0.07 -10.23
N LEU A 20 -4.39 0.23 -8.95
CA LEU A 20 -5.71 0.02 -8.34
C LEU A 20 -6.82 0.78 -9.07
N LEU A 21 -6.56 2.03 -9.48
CA LEU A 21 -7.52 2.81 -10.25
C LEU A 21 -7.70 2.30 -11.68
N ALA A 22 -6.66 1.73 -12.28
CA ALA A 22 -6.74 1.10 -13.60
C ALA A 22 -7.50 -0.23 -13.54
N VAL A 23 -7.36 -1.00 -12.46
CA VAL A 23 -8.19 -2.19 -12.18
C VAL A 23 -9.65 -1.80 -12.06
N LYS A 24 -9.97 -0.78 -11.26
CA LYS A 24 -11.33 -0.25 -11.11
C LYS A 24 -11.91 0.07 -12.50
N GLY A 25 -11.20 0.85 -13.31
CA GLY A 25 -11.63 1.20 -14.66
C GLY A 25 -13.01 1.87 -14.69
N ASP A 26 -13.71 1.74 -15.81
CA ASP A 26 -15.05 2.31 -15.99
C ASP A 26 -16.15 1.46 -15.30
N ASP A 27 -15.99 0.14 -15.29
CA ASP A 27 -16.89 -0.80 -14.60
C ASP A 27 -16.29 -1.26 -13.26
N GLY A 28 -16.22 -0.32 -12.32
CA GLY A 28 -15.62 -0.55 -11.00
C GLY A 28 -16.26 -1.68 -10.21
N GLU A 29 -17.57 -1.88 -10.33
CA GLU A 29 -18.26 -2.93 -9.58
C GLU A 29 -17.88 -4.32 -10.12
N SER A 30 -17.95 -4.52 -11.44
CA SER A 30 -17.63 -5.81 -12.05
C SER A 30 -16.15 -6.16 -11.90
N ASN A 31 -15.26 -5.21 -12.17
CA ASN A 31 -13.81 -5.45 -12.13
C ASN A 31 -13.30 -5.76 -10.72
N LEU A 32 -13.82 -5.06 -9.70
CA LEU A 32 -13.41 -5.32 -8.31
C LEU A 32 -14.00 -6.62 -7.77
N LYS A 33 -15.19 -7.03 -8.21
CA LYS A 33 -15.70 -8.38 -7.93
C LYS A 33 -14.83 -9.46 -8.58
N ALA A 34 -14.42 -9.25 -9.82
CA ALA A 34 -13.56 -10.19 -10.53
C ALA A 34 -12.17 -10.29 -9.88
N LEU A 35 -11.57 -9.18 -9.45
CA LEU A 35 -10.33 -9.21 -8.67
C LEU A 35 -10.55 -9.87 -7.30
N GLY A 36 -11.64 -9.58 -6.60
CA GLY A 36 -11.95 -10.21 -5.32
C GLY A 36 -12.08 -11.73 -5.41
N ALA A 37 -12.75 -12.24 -6.45
CA ALA A 37 -12.82 -13.67 -6.72
C ALA A 37 -11.43 -14.25 -7.03
N ALA A 38 -10.65 -13.56 -7.88
CA ALA A 38 -9.29 -14.00 -8.22
C ALA A 38 -8.37 -14.06 -6.99
N VAL A 39 -8.44 -13.06 -6.10
CA VAL A 39 -7.66 -13.03 -4.86
C VAL A 39 -8.14 -14.11 -3.90
N TYR A 40 -9.44 -14.33 -3.75
CA TYR A 40 -9.96 -15.42 -2.94
C TYR A 40 -9.44 -16.79 -3.41
N ASP A 41 -9.57 -17.07 -4.71
CA ASP A 41 -9.12 -18.32 -5.30
C ASP A 41 -7.60 -18.48 -5.17
N PHE A 42 -6.83 -17.41 -5.38
CA PHE A 42 -5.39 -17.38 -5.22
C PHE A 42 -4.95 -17.70 -3.78
N LEU A 43 -5.60 -17.08 -2.78
CA LEU A 43 -5.30 -17.31 -1.37
C LEU A 43 -5.73 -18.70 -0.88
N ALA A 44 -6.76 -19.29 -1.50
CA ALA A 44 -7.19 -20.65 -1.19
C ALA A 44 -6.22 -21.74 -1.71
N GLN A 45 -5.23 -21.38 -2.54
CA GLN A 45 -4.25 -22.34 -3.04
C GLN A 45 -3.22 -22.73 -1.97
N GLN A 46 -2.73 -23.96 -2.04
CA GLN A 46 -1.69 -24.45 -1.12
C GLN A 46 -0.38 -23.66 -1.27
N PRO A 47 0.43 -23.52 -0.20
CA PRO A 47 1.68 -22.76 -0.21
C PRO A 47 2.65 -23.12 -1.35
N LEU A 48 2.71 -24.40 -1.74
CA LEU A 48 3.55 -24.89 -2.84
C LEU A 48 3.11 -24.37 -4.23
N ALA A 49 1.83 -24.05 -4.41
CA ALA A 49 1.34 -23.45 -5.64
C ALA A 49 1.74 -21.96 -5.71
N LEU A 50 1.64 -21.25 -4.57
CA LEU A 50 2.03 -19.84 -4.45
C LEU A 50 3.54 -19.61 -4.67
N THR A 51 4.39 -20.57 -4.29
CA THR A 51 5.84 -20.52 -4.57
C THR A 51 6.18 -20.67 -6.06
N ASN A 52 5.22 -21.05 -6.91
CA ASN A 52 5.44 -21.22 -8.35
C ASN A 52 4.79 -20.13 -9.20
N VAL A 53 4.28 -19.04 -8.59
CA VAL A 53 3.64 -17.93 -9.31
C VAL A 53 4.68 -16.83 -9.58
N PRO A 54 5.24 -16.72 -10.81
CA PRO A 54 6.36 -15.82 -11.08
C PRO A 54 5.99 -14.35 -10.91
N SER A 55 4.72 -14.00 -11.17
CA SER A 55 4.21 -12.65 -10.96
C SER A 55 4.31 -12.23 -9.49
N LEU A 56 4.02 -13.14 -8.54
CA LEU A 56 4.12 -12.91 -7.10
C LEU A 56 5.58 -12.70 -6.66
N GLU A 57 6.51 -13.55 -7.09
CA GLU A 57 7.92 -13.44 -6.73
C GLU A 57 8.53 -12.12 -7.21
N ASN A 58 8.28 -11.79 -8.48
CA ASN A 58 8.79 -10.57 -9.09
C ASN A 58 8.27 -9.32 -8.38
N ILE A 59 6.97 -9.27 -8.05
CA ILE A 59 6.41 -8.11 -7.38
C ILE A 59 6.88 -8.02 -5.93
N LYS A 60 7.07 -9.14 -5.21
CA LYS A 60 7.65 -9.15 -3.86
C LYS A 60 9.05 -8.53 -3.86
N LEU A 61 9.91 -8.93 -4.80
CA LEU A 61 11.24 -8.34 -4.95
C LEU A 61 11.19 -6.84 -5.25
N ILE A 62 10.25 -6.39 -6.08
CA ILE A 62 10.05 -4.96 -6.37
C ILE A 62 9.57 -4.20 -5.13
N SER A 63 8.61 -4.75 -4.38
CA SER A 63 8.10 -4.19 -3.13
C SER A 63 9.22 -4.07 -2.09
N MET A 64 10.03 -5.11 -1.91
CA MET A 64 11.24 -5.08 -1.08
C MET A 64 12.22 -3.99 -1.54
N GLY A 65 12.52 -3.93 -2.84
CA GLY A 65 13.41 -2.91 -3.40
C GLY A 65 12.91 -1.47 -3.18
N PHE A 66 11.59 -1.27 -3.25
CA PHE A 66 10.98 0.02 -2.91
C PHE A 66 11.21 0.38 -1.44
N MET A 67 10.98 -0.55 -0.51
CA MET A 67 11.17 -0.32 0.92
C MET A 67 12.66 -0.11 1.29
N TRP A 68 13.58 -0.74 0.57
CA TRP A 68 15.04 -0.54 0.73
C TRP A 68 15.55 0.82 0.28
N ASN A 69 14.70 1.65 -0.33
CA ASN A 69 15.05 3.02 -0.70
C ASN A 69 15.60 3.78 0.53
N LYS A 70 16.74 4.44 0.39
CA LYS A 70 17.41 5.17 1.48
C LYS A 70 16.56 6.25 2.15
N GLU A 71 15.53 6.76 1.47
CA GLU A 71 14.61 7.75 2.05
C GLU A 71 13.46 7.09 2.83
N LEU A 72 13.33 5.76 2.78
CA LEU A 72 12.25 4.97 3.37
C LEU A 72 12.73 3.93 4.38
N ARG A 73 13.81 3.19 4.10
CA ARG A 73 14.21 1.98 4.84
C ARG A 73 14.38 2.18 6.35
N ASP A 74 14.75 3.38 6.76
CA ASP A 74 15.02 3.73 8.17
C ASP A 74 13.77 4.32 8.86
N LEU A 75 12.66 4.49 8.13
CA LEU A 75 11.35 4.86 8.68
C LEU A 75 10.68 3.63 9.31
N TRP A 76 9.91 3.86 10.39
CA TRP A 76 9.22 2.79 11.13
C TRP A 76 8.43 1.81 10.23
N PRO A 77 7.57 2.25 9.28
CA PRO A 77 6.78 1.32 8.48
C PRO A 77 7.65 0.40 7.61
N ALA A 78 8.67 0.98 6.96
CA ALA A 78 9.56 0.22 6.09
C ALA A 78 10.45 -0.72 6.90
N ASN A 79 11.03 -0.26 8.00
CA ASN A 79 11.90 -1.08 8.84
C ASN A 79 11.16 -2.30 9.39
N VAL A 80 9.95 -2.10 9.94
CA VAL A 80 9.10 -3.19 10.44
C VAL A 80 8.76 -4.16 9.30
N MET A 81 8.34 -3.64 8.15
CA MET A 81 7.96 -4.49 7.01
C MET A 81 9.16 -5.25 6.42
N LEU A 82 10.34 -4.62 6.31
CA LEU A 82 11.56 -5.29 5.85
C LEU A 82 12.05 -6.35 6.82
N GLY A 83 11.97 -6.07 8.13
CA GLY A 83 12.21 -7.06 9.17
C GLY A 83 11.28 -8.27 8.97
N LYS A 84 9.99 -8.03 8.75
CA LYS A 84 9.01 -9.07 8.48
C LYS A 84 9.39 -9.91 7.24
N PHE A 85 9.79 -9.31 6.11
CA PHE A 85 10.26 -10.05 4.92
C PHE A 85 11.48 -10.95 5.16
N ILE A 86 12.41 -10.52 6.01
CA ILE A 86 13.62 -11.30 6.34
C ILE A 86 13.28 -12.48 7.26
N HIS A 87 12.36 -12.27 8.21
CA HIS A 87 12.03 -13.26 9.24
C HIS A 87 10.85 -14.16 8.87
N SER A 88 10.04 -13.79 7.88
CA SER A 88 8.92 -14.59 7.38
C SER A 88 9.43 -15.79 6.58
N ALA A 89 9.82 -16.85 7.27
CA ALA A 89 9.80 -18.20 6.74
C ALA A 89 8.35 -18.72 6.81
N ASP A 90 7.72 -18.94 5.66
CA ASP A 90 6.53 -19.77 5.48
C ASP A 90 5.35 -19.58 6.47
N LYS A 91 4.79 -18.36 6.55
CA LYS A 91 3.41 -18.25 7.07
C LYS A 91 2.43 -18.88 6.06
N LYS A 92 1.47 -19.67 6.58
CA LYS A 92 0.51 -20.42 5.78
C LYS A 92 -0.51 -19.48 5.13
N ALA A 93 -0.86 -19.77 3.88
CA ALA A 93 -1.90 -19.08 3.11
C ALA A 93 -3.25 -19.01 3.85
N ASP A 94 -3.52 -19.97 4.74
CA ASP A 94 -4.75 -20.07 5.53
C ASP A 94 -5.01 -18.83 6.42
N GLU A 95 -3.98 -18.25 7.05
CA GLU A 95 -4.15 -17.05 7.91
C GLU A 95 -4.46 -15.80 7.06
N LEU A 96 -3.91 -15.72 5.86
CA LEU A 96 -4.10 -14.59 4.94
C LEU A 96 -5.51 -14.58 4.32
N ALA A 97 -6.07 -15.76 4.07
CA ALA A 97 -7.42 -15.94 3.57
C ALA A 97 -8.48 -15.48 4.59
N ASP A 98 -8.25 -15.75 5.89
CA ASP A 98 -9.19 -15.37 6.95
C ASP A 98 -9.34 -13.85 7.05
N THR A 99 -8.27 -13.07 6.88
CA THR A 99 -8.33 -11.62 7.04
C THR A 99 -8.94 -10.90 5.84
N MET A 100 -8.66 -11.37 4.63
CA MET A 100 -9.33 -10.82 3.43
C MET A 100 -10.81 -11.18 3.37
N GLY A 101 -11.18 -12.28 4.01
CA GLY A 101 -12.55 -12.72 4.19
C GLY A 101 -12.76 -14.11 3.61
N THR A 102 -13.60 -14.88 4.30
CA THR A 102 -13.88 -16.28 3.99
C THR A 102 -14.74 -16.49 2.74
N ARG A 103 -15.11 -15.42 2.02
CA ARG A 103 -15.90 -15.47 0.79
C ARG A 103 -15.45 -14.41 -0.22
N PRO A 104 -15.52 -14.68 -1.53
CA PRO A 104 -15.16 -13.74 -2.60
C PRO A 104 -15.78 -12.35 -2.47
N GLU A 105 -17.03 -12.25 -2.04
CA GLU A 105 -17.74 -10.96 -1.92
C GLU A 105 -17.14 -10.09 -0.82
N LYS A 106 -16.66 -10.71 0.27
CA LYS A 106 -16.01 -10.00 1.37
C LYS A 106 -14.62 -9.51 0.94
N VAL A 107 -13.87 -10.34 0.22
CA VAL A 107 -12.59 -9.96 -0.39
C VAL A 107 -12.78 -8.76 -1.32
N ALA A 108 -13.77 -8.83 -2.23
CA ALA A 108 -14.11 -7.73 -3.13
C ALA A 108 -14.49 -6.44 -2.38
N ALA A 109 -15.25 -6.54 -1.29
CA ALA A 109 -15.63 -5.39 -0.46
C ALA A 109 -14.43 -4.74 0.24
N ASN A 110 -13.48 -5.55 0.73
CA ASN A 110 -12.24 -5.07 1.34
C ASN A 110 -11.35 -4.37 0.30
N ILE A 111 -11.19 -4.96 -0.90
CA ILE A 111 -10.50 -4.32 -2.02
C ILE A 111 -11.19 -3.01 -2.41
N GLY A 112 -12.52 -3.00 -2.51
CA GLY A 112 -13.30 -1.80 -2.80
C GLY A 112 -13.06 -0.68 -1.78
N THR A 113 -12.96 -1.04 -0.50
CA THR A 113 -12.60 -0.10 0.58
C THR A 113 -11.23 0.51 0.37
N ILE A 114 -10.22 -0.30 0.02
CA ILE A 114 -8.87 0.18 -0.29
C ILE A 114 -8.91 1.15 -1.47
N VAL A 115 -9.51 0.72 -2.60
CA VAL A 115 -9.56 1.48 -3.85
C VAL A 115 -10.23 2.83 -3.63
N HIS A 116 -11.36 2.86 -2.92
CA HIS A 116 -12.08 4.09 -2.61
C HIS A 116 -11.26 5.06 -1.74
N GLY A 117 -10.56 4.55 -0.72
CA GLY A 117 -9.70 5.36 0.14
C GLY A 117 -8.54 5.99 -0.63
N VAL A 118 -7.84 5.21 -1.45
CA VAL A 118 -6.71 5.73 -2.23
C VAL A 118 -7.14 6.62 -3.39
N GLU A 119 -8.33 6.41 -3.96
CA GLU A 119 -8.91 7.30 -4.98
C GLU A 119 -9.17 8.69 -4.42
N LYS A 120 -9.86 8.77 -3.27
CA LYS A 120 -10.12 10.06 -2.60
C LYS A 120 -8.83 10.77 -2.20
N PHE A 121 -7.88 10.02 -1.63
CA PHE A 121 -6.55 10.55 -1.35
C PHE A 121 -5.90 11.15 -2.61
N LEU A 122 -5.94 10.42 -3.73
CA LEU A 122 -5.33 10.89 -4.97
C LEU A 122 -6.04 12.13 -5.53
N ASP A 123 -7.37 12.15 -5.50
CA ASP A 123 -8.19 13.30 -5.92
C ASP A 123 -7.85 14.57 -5.14
N ASP A 124 -7.54 14.41 -3.86
CA ASP A 124 -7.12 15.50 -2.99
C ASP A 124 -5.66 15.94 -3.18
N ILE A 125 -4.83 15.25 -3.96
CA ILE A 125 -3.45 15.72 -4.20
C ILE A 125 -3.14 16.01 -5.66
N LYS A 126 -3.89 15.40 -6.59
CA LYS A 126 -3.59 15.44 -8.02
C LYS A 126 -3.92 16.80 -8.64
N HIS A 127 -3.10 17.23 -9.60
CA HIS A 127 -3.48 18.33 -10.47
C HIS A 127 -4.43 17.80 -11.55
N PRO A 128 -5.64 18.37 -11.73
CA PRO A 128 -6.63 17.82 -12.67
C PRO A 128 -6.11 17.75 -14.11
N ALA A 129 -5.45 18.82 -14.60
CA ALA A 129 -4.91 18.85 -15.96
C ALA A 129 -3.51 18.23 -16.16
N GLN A 130 -2.71 18.06 -15.10
CA GLN A 130 -1.29 17.67 -15.23
C GLN A 130 -0.99 16.28 -14.66
N TYR A 131 -1.92 15.69 -13.91
CA TYR A 131 -1.77 14.33 -13.43
C TYR A 131 -1.72 13.37 -14.60
N LYS A 132 -0.76 12.45 -14.55
CA LYS A 132 -0.61 11.38 -15.53
C LYS A 132 -0.48 10.09 -14.76
N SER A 133 -1.48 9.23 -14.92
CA SER A 133 -1.45 7.85 -14.45
C SER A 133 -0.24 7.13 -15.03
N ALA A 134 0.34 6.23 -14.24
CA ALA A 134 1.35 5.30 -14.70
C ALA A 134 0.76 4.24 -15.65
N TYR A 135 -0.54 3.96 -15.56
CA TYR A 135 -1.24 3.00 -16.40
C TYR A 135 -2.05 3.72 -17.47
N GLY A 136 -1.87 3.30 -18.72
CA GLY A 136 -2.59 3.86 -19.86
C GLY A 136 -3.97 3.23 -20.03
N HIS A 137 -4.79 3.81 -20.90
CA HIS A 137 -6.14 3.34 -21.24
C HIS A 137 -6.23 1.89 -21.77
N LYS A 138 -5.09 1.22 -22.03
CA LYS A 138 -5.05 -0.18 -22.47
C LYS A 138 -4.92 -1.17 -21.31
N ALA A 139 -4.46 -0.72 -20.15
CA ALA A 139 -4.30 -1.52 -18.95
C ALA A 139 -5.67 -1.64 -18.26
N THR A 140 -6.54 -2.47 -18.82
CA THR A 140 -7.88 -2.74 -18.29
C THR A 140 -7.98 -4.20 -17.83
N TRP A 141 -8.91 -4.47 -16.94
CA TRP A 141 -9.18 -5.82 -16.44
C TRP A 141 -9.35 -6.84 -17.59
N ASP A 142 -10.27 -6.56 -18.52
CA ASP A 142 -10.58 -7.46 -19.65
C ASP A 142 -9.36 -7.79 -20.53
N ARG A 143 -8.45 -6.84 -20.71
CA ARG A 143 -7.28 -7.01 -21.58
C ARG A 143 -6.10 -7.66 -20.88
N SER A 144 -5.98 -7.46 -19.57
CA SER A 144 -4.79 -7.84 -18.82
C SER A 144 -5.02 -9.05 -17.91
N CYS A 145 -6.17 -9.09 -17.22
CA CYS A 145 -6.43 -10.03 -16.14
C CYS A 145 -7.45 -11.11 -16.51
N ALA A 146 -8.46 -10.82 -17.35
CA ALA A 146 -9.56 -11.76 -17.59
C ALA A 146 -9.12 -13.15 -18.09
N LYS A 147 -8.01 -13.24 -18.85
CA LYS A 147 -7.47 -14.52 -19.31
C LYS A 147 -6.68 -15.27 -18.23
N ASN A 148 -5.96 -14.54 -17.37
CA ASN A 148 -5.21 -15.12 -16.27
C ASN A 148 -5.40 -14.26 -15.01
N PRO A 149 -6.54 -14.39 -14.31
CA PRO A 149 -6.88 -13.50 -13.21
C PRO A 149 -5.94 -13.67 -12.01
N GLU A 150 -5.31 -14.85 -11.91
CA GLU A 150 -4.30 -15.19 -10.91
C GLU A 150 -3.10 -14.24 -10.93
N ASP A 151 -2.61 -13.82 -12.11
CA ASP A 151 -1.49 -12.88 -12.19
C ASP A 151 -1.82 -11.53 -11.56
N CYS A 152 -3.04 -11.05 -11.75
CA CYS A 152 -3.48 -9.78 -11.17
C CYS A 152 -3.77 -9.90 -9.66
N ALA A 153 -4.23 -11.07 -9.21
CA ALA A 153 -4.34 -11.39 -7.78
C ALA A 153 -2.95 -11.41 -7.11
N ALA A 154 -1.98 -12.09 -7.71
CA ALA A 154 -0.60 -12.12 -7.26
C ALA A 154 0.04 -10.73 -7.18
N ILE A 155 -0.23 -9.89 -8.19
CA ILE A 155 0.21 -8.49 -8.18
C ILE A 155 -0.45 -7.73 -7.03
N PHE A 156 -1.77 -7.83 -6.84
CA PHE A 156 -2.46 -7.16 -5.74
C PHE A 156 -1.87 -7.53 -4.37
N VAL A 157 -1.74 -8.82 -4.08
CA VAL A 157 -1.17 -9.32 -2.83
C VAL A 157 0.27 -8.81 -2.65
N GLY A 158 1.07 -8.87 -3.72
CA GLY A 158 2.47 -8.46 -3.67
C GLY A 158 2.72 -6.96 -3.58
N ILE A 159 1.76 -6.11 -3.98
CA ILE A 159 1.86 -4.65 -3.80
C ILE A 159 1.32 -4.17 -2.46
N ALA A 160 0.55 -4.97 -1.73
CA ALA A 160 -0.01 -4.56 -0.45
C ALA A 160 1.04 -4.03 0.55
N PRO A 161 2.23 -4.66 0.71
CA PRO A 161 3.28 -4.12 1.57
C PRO A 161 3.80 -2.76 1.08
N MET A 162 3.92 -2.58 -0.23
CA MET A 162 4.35 -1.32 -0.84
C MET A 162 3.32 -0.21 -0.61
N LEU A 163 2.03 -0.53 -0.71
CA LEU A 163 0.93 0.40 -0.45
C LEU A 163 0.89 0.80 1.02
N TYR A 164 0.91 -0.17 1.94
CA TYR A 164 0.93 0.07 3.39
C TYR A 164 2.11 0.97 3.78
N VAL A 165 3.34 0.54 3.46
CA VAL A 165 4.55 1.28 3.83
C VAL A 165 4.57 2.66 3.18
N GLY A 166 4.12 2.77 1.93
CA GLY A 166 4.07 4.04 1.24
C GLY A 166 3.12 5.05 1.91
N LEU A 167 1.91 4.61 2.25
CA LEU A 167 0.88 5.45 2.87
C LEU A 167 1.28 5.87 4.30
N GLU A 168 1.76 4.93 5.11
CA GLU A 168 2.21 5.22 6.49
C GLU A 168 3.47 6.10 6.51
N SER A 169 4.44 5.85 5.62
CA SER A 169 5.64 6.71 5.51
C SER A 169 5.28 8.13 5.09
N LEU A 170 4.29 8.30 4.20
CA LEU A 170 3.80 9.62 3.83
C LEU A 170 3.07 10.29 4.99
N ARG A 171 2.28 9.55 5.78
CA ARG A 171 1.59 10.07 6.96
C ARG A 171 2.59 10.60 7.98
N ASP A 172 3.53 9.78 8.42
CA ASP A 172 4.61 10.16 9.36
C ASP A 172 5.38 11.40 8.90
N ALA A 173 5.81 11.41 7.63
CA ALA A 173 6.54 12.54 7.08
C ALA A 173 5.68 13.81 6.95
N SER A 174 4.37 13.66 6.72
CA SER A 174 3.43 14.78 6.61
C SER A 174 3.10 15.38 7.98
N GLU A 175 2.91 14.54 9.00
CA GLU A 175 2.71 14.96 10.40
C GLU A 175 3.90 15.77 10.89
N SER A 176 5.11 15.24 10.68
CA SER A 176 6.37 15.95 11.02
C SER A 176 6.46 17.32 10.33
N ALA A 177 6.03 17.40 9.07
CA ALA A 177 6.02 18.66 8.30
C ALA A 177 4.80 19.57 8.59
N SER A 178 3.87 19.16 9.46
CA SER A 178 2.65 19.91 9.81
C SER A 178 2.66 20.48 11.24
N GLY A 179 3.73 20.28 12.01
CA GLY A 179 3.82 20.63 13.43
C GLY A 179 3.50 22.10 13.76
N ALA A 180 2.86 22.30 14.92
CA ALA A 180 2.31 23.57 15.41
C ALA A 180 3.35 24.67 15.72
N PHE A 181 4.62 24.30 15.92
CA PHE A 181 5.74 25.23 16.01
C PHE A 181 6.50 25.14 14.70
N LEU A 182 6.36 26.16 13.85
CA LEU A 182 7.05 26.37 12.56
C LEU A 182 7.73 25.12 12.02
N SER A 183 7.08 24.41 11.07
CA SER A 183 7.69 23.27 10.38
C SER A 183 9.12 23.62 9.99
N ASP A 184 10.11 22.98 10.61
CA ASP A 184 11.49 23.32 10.32
C ASP A 184 11.86 22.90 8.89
N GLU A 185 12.93 23.49 8.36
CA GLU A 185 13.38 23.19 7.01
C GLU A 185 13.73 21.71 6.83
N ILE A 186 14.17 21.06 7.91
CA ILE A 186 14.58 19.65 7.96
C ILE A 186 13.38 18.73 7.71
N SER A 187 12.26 18.96 8.41
CA SER A 187 11.02 18.19 8.33
C SER A 187 10.37 18.38 6.97
N THR A 188 10.35 19.62 6.48
CA THR A 188 9.90 19.94 5.12
C THR A 188 10.75 19.24 4.05
N ARG A 189 12.06 19.17 4.26
CA ARG A 189 12.99 18.47 3.35
C ARG A 189 12.83 16.95 3.44
N ARG A 190 12.61 16.38 4.63
CA ARG A 190 12.31 14.95 4.80
C ARG A 190 11.03 14.58 4.05
N PHE A 191 9.94 15.32 4.27
CA PHE A 191 8.69 15.16 3.53
C PHE A 191 8.92 15.15 2.02
N ARG A 192 9.61 16.16 1.48
CA ARG A 192 9.90 16.23 0.03
C ARG A 192 10.69 15.03 -0.51
N ARG A 193 11.58 14.43 0.30
CA ARG A 193 12.37 13.25 -0.09
C ARG A 193 11.53 11.98 -0.09
N VAL A 194 10.79 11.73 0.99
CA VAL A 194 9.83 10.60 1.09
C VAL A 194 8.82 10.68 -0.04
N PHE A 195 8.20 11.84 -0.21
CA PHE A 195 7.26 12.13 -1.28
C PHE A 195 7.81 11.83 -2.68
N LYS A 196 9.07 12.18 -2.95
CA LYS A 196 9.72 11.87 -4.23
C LYS A 196 9.96 10.36 -4.39
N ALA A 197 10.31 9.65 -3.32
CA ALA A 197 10.49 8.20 -3.33
C ALA A 197 9.18 7.45 -3.64
N MET A 198 8.03 8.02 -3.29
CA MET A 198 6.70 7.49 -3.65
C MET A 198 6.39 7.57 -5.15
N GLY A 199 7.23 8.19 -5.97
CA GLY A 199 7.05 8.28 -7.43
C GLY A 199 6.30 9.54 -7.89
N TYR A 200 5.92 10.43 -6.97
CA TYR A 200 5.24 11.67 -7.31
C TYR A 200 6.20 12.77 -7.77
N ARG A 201 5.70 13.66 -8.64
CA ARG A 201 6.42 14.83 -9.14
C ARG A 201 5.59 16.08 -8.89
N LYS A 202 6.21 17.14 -8.34
CA LYS A 202 5.53 18.39 -7.97
C LYS A 202 4.60 18.95 -9.07
N ARG A 203 5.06 18.94 -10.33
CA ARG A 203 4.26 19.47 -11.47
C ARG A 203 2.94 18.72 -11.70
N ARG A 204 2.82 17.47 -11.24
CA ARG A 204 1.61 16.65 -11.42
C ARG A 204 0.62 16.79 -10.26
N LEU A 205 0.96 17.59 -9.26
CA LEU A 205 0.13 17.82 -8.07
C LEU A 205 -0.44 19.24 -8.06
N ARG A 206 -1.45 19.44 -7.21
CA ARG A 206 -2.01 20.77 -6.97
C ARG A 206 -0.90 21.76 -6.59
N PRO A 207 -0.98 23.02 -7.06
CA PRO A 207 -0.02 24.06 -6.66
C PRO A 207 0.05 24.20 -5.14
N ASN A 208 1.24 24.54 -4.62
CA ASN A 208 1.50 24.82 -3.20
C ASN A 208 1.21 23.69 -2.22
N ILE A 209 1.07 22.45 -2.69
CA ILE A 209 0.83 21.30 -1.83
C ILE A 209 2.03 21.03 -0.89
N GLY A 210 1.74 20.91 0.41
CA GLY A 210 2.71 20.66 1.47
C GLY A 210 2.31 19.53 2.42
N GLY A 211 3.05 19.36 3.51
CA GLY A 211 2.77 18.36 4.55
C GLY A 211 1.31 18.41 5.05
N PRO A 212 0.78 19.59 5.43
CA PRO A 212 -0.60 19.69 5.92
C PRO A 212 -1.66 19.25 4.91
N ASP A 213 -1.46 19.57 3.63
CA ASP A 213 -2.39 19.15 2.57
C ASP A 213 -2.37 17.64 2.36
N PHE A 214 -1.18 17.03 2.42
CA PHE A 214 -1.04 15.59 2.34
C PHE A 214 -1.63 14.88 3.55
N LEU A 215 -1.41 15.40 4.75
CA LEU A 215 -1.99 14.85 5.96
C LEU A 215 -3.52 14.89 5.90
N LYS A 216 -4.07 16.02 5.43
CA LYS A 216 -5.51 16.16 5.19
C LYS A 216 -6.00 15.15 4.14
N ALA A 217 -5.32 15.01 3.01
CA ALA A 217 -5.69 14.04 1.98
C ALA A 217 -5.63 12.59 2.51
N LEU A 218 -4.65 12.27 3.35
CA LEU A 218 -4.46 10.95 3.97
C LEU A 218 -5.53 10.62 5.01
N SER A 219 -6.30 11.60 5.47
CA SER A 219 -7.47 11.32 6.32
C SER A 219 -8.57 10.52 5.60
N ASN A 220 -8.57 10.53 4.26
CA ASN A 220 -9.45 9.67 3.45
C ASN A 220 -9.02 8.19 3.48
N VAL A 221 -7.75 7.92 3.82
CA VAL A 221 -7.21 6.57 4.01
C VAL A 221 -7.42 6.19 5.47
N GLN A 222 -8.59 5.64 5.76
CA GLN A 222 -9.00 5.28 7.11
C GLN A 222 -8.13 4.15 7.68
N LYS A 223 -8.19 3.97 9.01
CA LYS A 223 -7.49 2.88 9.70
C LYS A 223 -7.83 1.51 9.10
N ASP A 224 -9.08 1.29 8.71
CA ASP A 224 -9.54 0.05 8.08
C ASP A 224 -8.79 -0.25 6.76
N VAL A 225 -8.51 0.77 5.93
CA VAL A 225 -7.74 0.58 4.69
C VAL A 225 -6.34 0.07 5.00
N LEU A 226 -5.71 0.63 6.03
CA LEU A 226 -4.35 0.29 6.41
C LEU A 226 -4.26 -1.05 7.12
N SER A 227 -5.26 -1.38 7.94
CA SER A 227 -5.42 -2.72 8.53
C SER A 227 -5.47 -3.75 7.42
N ILE A 228 -6.41 -3.62 6.48
CA ILE A 228 -6.55 -4.57 5.37
C ILE A 228 -5.23 -4.69 4.59
N LEU A 229 -4.51 -3.59 4.34
CA LEU A 229 -3.23 -3.65 3.63
C LEU A 229 -2.11 -4.32 4.44
N ASP A 230 -2.00 -4.09 5.75
CA ASP A 230 -1.03 -4.78 6.63
C ASP A 230 -1.36 -6.28 6.70
N ASP A 231 -2.64 -6.61 6.85
CA ASP A 231 -3.15 -7.97 6.90
C ASP A 231 -2.83 -8.72 5.60
N VAL A 232 -3.13 -8.11 4.43
CA VAL A 232 -2.82 -8.70 3.10
C VAL A 232 -1.33 -8.85 2.87
N SER A 233 -0.53 -8.01 3.51
CA SER A 233 0.92 -8.15 3.45
C SER A 233 1.37 -9.48 4.07
N GLY A 234 0.51 -10.17 4.82
CA GLY A 234 0.73 -11.53 5.33
C GLY A 234 1.60 -11.54 6.58
N PHE A 235 1.52 -10.47 7.38
CA PHE A 235 2.45 -10.26 8.48
C PHE A 235 1.77 -9.89 9.78
N ASP A 236 0.98 -10.80 10.34
CA ASP A 236 0.63 -10.74 11.75
C ASP A 236 1.76 -11.30 12.63
N ASP A 237 2.12 -10.53 13.65
CA ASP A 237 3.03 -10.93 14.72
C ASP A 237 2.35 -12.00 15.59
N PRO A 238 2.87 -13.24 15.70
CA PRO A 238 2.29 -14.27 16.55
C PRO A 238 2.27 -13.88 18.04
N ASP A 239 3.04 -12.87 18.47
CA ASP A 239 3.04 -12.38 19.85
C ASP A 239 1.89 -11.40 20.17
N SER A 240 1.07 -11.02 19.18
CA SER A 240 -0.09 -10.15 19.41
C SER A 240 -1.35 -10.87 19.92
N ALA A 241 -1.38 -12.21 19.85
CA ALA A 241 -2.51 -13.03 20.30
C ALA A 241 -2.46 -13.42 21.79
N LEU A 242 -1.40 -13.05 22.52
CA LEU A 242 -1.23 -13.38 23.95
C LEU A 242 -1.23 -12.18 24.91
N ASP A 243 -1.89 -11.08 24.57
CA ASP A 243 -2.24 -10.13 25.63
C ASP A 243 -3.56 -9.39 25.33
N GLY A 244 -4.64 -9.93 25.87
CA GLY A 244 -5.94 -9.26 25.99
C GLY A 244 -5.91 -8.14 27.02
N LYS A 245 -5.01 -7.16 26.85
CA LYS A 245 -4.98 -5.91 27.62
C LYS A 245 -4.72 -4.74 26.70
N SER A 246 -5.58 -3.73 26.81
CA SER A 246 -5.57 -2.49 26.04
C SER A 246 -4.20 -1.83 26.00
N LYS A 247 -3.54 -1.88 24.84
CA LYS A 247 -2.25 -1.22 24.55
C LYS A 247 -2.41 0.27 24.23
N ALA A 248 -3.46 0.93 24.74
CA ALA A 248 -3.57 2.39 24.74
C ALA A 248 -2.74 3.02 25.87
N ASP A 249 -2.52 2.28 26.97
CA ASP A 249 -1.86 2.81 28.17
C ASP A 249 -0.38 2.43 28.32
N SER A 250 0.14 1.47 27.53
CA SER A 250 1.56 1.05 27.61
C SER A 250 2.49 1.72 26.60
N ILE A 251 1.96 2.22 25.47
CA ILE A 251 2.78 2.93 24.47
C ILE A 251 3.16 4.35 24.98
N LEU A 252 2.38 4.92 25.92
CA LEU A 252 2.70 6.22 26.52
C LEU A 252 3.75 6.15 27.64
N ASN A 253 4.02 4.97 28.22
CA ASN A 253 4.91 4.84 29.38
C ASN A 253 6.35 4.43 29.02
N ASP A 254 6.62 3.99 27.79
CA ASP A 254 7.96 3.51 27.38
C ASP A 254 8.78 4.55 26.58
N PHE A 255 8.24 5.76 26.36
CA PHE A 255 8.99 6.91 25.81
C PHE A 255 9.71 7.75 26.88
N GLY A 256 9.96 7.16 28.05
CA GLY A 256 10.65 7.78 29.17
C GLY A 256 12.16 7.60 29.15
N SER A 257 12.87 7.93 28.06
CA SER A 257 14.26 8.43 28.08
C SER A 257 14.86 8.46 26.68
N TRP A 258 15.02 9.65 26.12
CA TRP A 258 16.01 9.89 25.06
C TRP A 258 17.04 10.90 25.57
N PRO A 259 18.35 10.69 25.32
CA PRO A 259 19.39 11.64 25.71
C PRO A 259 19.31 12.89 24.84
N LYS A 260 19.40 14.05 25.50
CA LYS A 260 19.61 15.34 24.85
C LYS A 260 21.03 15.39 24.28
N TYR A 261 21.14 15.63 22.98
CA TYR A 261 22.29 16.29 22.36
C TYR A 261 21.77 17.35 21.39
#